data_AF-A0A099Z595-F1
#
_entry.id   AF-A0A099Z595-F1
#
_cell.length_a   1.000
_cell.length_b   1.000
_cell.length_c   1.000
_cell.angle_alpha   90.00
_cell.angle_beta   90.00
_cell.angle_gamma   90.00
#
_symmetry.space_group_name_H-M   'P 1'
#
loop_
_entity.id
_entity.type
_entity.pdbx_description
1 polymer ?
#
loop_
_entity_poly.entity_id
_entity_poly.type
_entity_poly.pdbx_seq_one_letter_code
_entity_poly.pdbx_strand_id
1 'polypeptide(L)'
;QKSGELVAVKVFNDASYFRPQEVQLREFEMLRKLNHKNIVKLFAVEETGSSKQKVLVMEYCSSGSLLSVLEDPANAFGLAESEFLIVLQCVVAGMNHLRENGIVHRDIKPGNIMRLMGEDGQSIYKLTDFGAARELDDDEKFVSVYGTEEYLHPDMYERAVLRKPQQKAYGVTVDLWSIGVTFYHAATGSLPFVPFGGPRRNKEVMHKITTEKPPGAIAGVQRQENGSIEWSYKLPATCQLSMGLQVQLIPILANILEADQEKCWGFDQFFAETSDILHRIVVDVFSLQQASLHRIYIHSHNTTTKFLDAVFKQTNIAPHHQEYFFEGHLYELDPNLQAHDFHRTTERSPLTLLSTEAQEQPLGLKYRD
;
A
#
# COMPACT_ATOMS: atom_id res chain seq x y z
N GLN A 1 33.27 0.57 -25.45
CA GLN A 1 32.56 1.87 -25.45
C GLN A 1 31.91 2.05 -24.09
N LYS A 2 31.95 3.25 -23.49
CA LYS A 2 31.11 3.57 -22.33
C LYS A 2 29.69 3.85 -22.86
N SER A 3 28.66 3.26 -22.26
CA SER A 3 27.28 3.35 -22.76
C SER A 3 26.69 4.76 -22.66
N GLY A 4 27.16 5.60 -21.73
CA GLY A 4 26.59 6.92 -21.45
C GLY A 4 25.26 6.87 -20.71
N GLU A 5 24.84 5.67 -20.29
CA GLU A 5 23.61 5.42 -19.55
C GLU A 5 23.66 6.03 -18.14
N LEU A 6 22.56 6.62 -17.70
CA LEU A 6 22.44 7.18 -16.35
C LEU A 6 22.28 6.06 -15.33
N VAL A 7 23.01 6.18 -14.22
CA VAL A 7 22.98 5.22 -13.10
C VAL A 7 22.87 5.95 -11.78
N ALA A 8 22.30 5.29 -10.78
CA ALA A 8 22.36 5.72 -9.39
C ALA A 8 23.59 5.09 -8.73
N VAL A 9 24.43 5.89 -8.05
CA VAL A 9 25.61 5.39 -7.35
C VAL A 9 25.44 5.61 -5.85
N LYS A 10 25.26 4.53 -5.09
CA LYS A 10 25.20 4.60 -3.62
C LYS A 10 26.63 4.61 -3.06
N VAL A 11 27.01 5.74 -2.46
CA VAL A 11 28.28 5.90 -1.75
C VAL A 11 27.99 5.86 -0.26
N PHE A 12 28.66 4.95 0.46
CA PHE A 12 28.51 4.87 1.91
C PHE A 12 29.30 5.98 2.60
N ASN A 13 28.82 6.43 3.76
CA ASN A 13 29.55 7.41 4.58
C ASN A 13 30.77 6.77 5.26
N ASP A 14 31.71 7.61 5.72
CA ASP A 14 32.94 7.14 6.36
C ASP A 14 32.68 6.21 7.55
N ALA A 15 31.70 6.55 8.39
CA ALA A 15 31.27 5.72 9.52
C ALA A 15 30.87 4.29 9.10
N SER A 16 30.28 4.12 7.91
CA SER A 16 29.88 2.81 7.42
C SER A 16 31.07 1.94 7.01
N TYR A 17 32.16 2.51 6.53
CA TYR A 17 33.37 1.76 6.17
C TYR A 17 34.15 1.24 7.40
N PHE A 18 33.84 1.74 8.61
CA PHE A 18 34.37 1.20 9.86
C PHE A 18 33.54 0.04 10.43
N ARG A 19 32.38 -0.29 9.84
CA ARG A 19 31.59 -1.46 10.25
C ARG A 19 32.31 -2.76 9.87
N PRO A 20 32.04 -3.90 10.52
CA PRO A 20 32.58 -5.19 10.09
C PRO A 20 32.31 -5.45 8.60
N GLN A 21 33.26 -6.06 7.89
CA GLN A 21 33.19 -6.27 6.45
C GLN A 21 31.93 -7.03 6.00
N GLU A 22 31.49 -8.01 6.81
CA GLU A 22 30.24 -8.76 6.61
C GLU A 22 29.01 -7.84 6.59
N VAL A 23 28.98 -6.83 7.47
CA VAL A 23 27.89 -5.84 7.52
C VAL A 23 27.93 -4.91 6.32
N GLN A 24 29.13 -4.53 5.85
CA GLN A 24 29.30 -3.69 4.66
C GLN A 24 28.85 -4.41 3.38
N LEU A 25 29.10 -5.72 3.29
CA LEU A 25 28.76 -6.52 2.11
C LEU A 25 27.32 -7.02 2.10
N ARG A 26 26.60 -6.90 3.23
CA ARG A 26 25.27 -7.49 3.34
C ARG A 26 24.28 -6.94 2.31
N GLU A 27 24.23 -5.63 2.13
CA GLU A 27 23.33 -5.01 1.14
C GLU A 27 23.65 -5.49 -0.28
N PHE A 28 24.94 -5.64 -0.61
CA PHE A 28 25.36 -6.21 -1.88
C PHE A 28 24.90 -7.66 -2.05
N GLU A 29 25.13 -8.51 -1.04
CA GLU A 29 24.74 -9.91 -1.08
C GLU A 29 23.23 -10.09 -1.19
N MET A 30 22.44 -9.25 -0.52
CA MET A 30 20.98 -9.22 -0.70
C MET A 30 20.63 -8.86 -2.15
N LEU A 31 21.10 -7.72 -2.65
CA LEU A 31 20.77 -7.25 -4.00
C LEU A 31 21.21 -8.21 -5.10
N ARG A 32 22.30 -8.96 -4.91
CA ARG A 32 22.77 -9.96 -5.88
C ARG A 32 21.80 -11.15 -6.03
N LYS A 33 21.02 -11.46 -5.01
CA LYS A 33 19.97 -12.51 -5.04
C LYS A 33 18.68 -12.02 -5.71
N LEU A 34 18.52 -10.71 -5.89
CA LEU A 34 17.28 -10.10 -6.34
C LEU A 34 17.32 -9.72 -7.81
N ASN A 35 16.39 -10.25 -8.61
CA ASN A 35 16.19 -9.86 -9.99
C ASN A 35 14.70 -9.90 -10.33
N HIS A 36 14.04 -8.74 -10.24
CA HIS A 36 12.61 -8.63 -10.49
C HIS A 36 12.24 -7.21 -10.93
N LYS A 37 11.19 -7.07 -11.74
CA LYS A 37 10.78 -5.77 -12.30
C LYS A 37 10.40 -4.74 -11.23
N ASN A 38 10.00 -5.19 -10.04
CA ASN A 38 9.62 -4.35 -8.90
C ASN A 38 10.71 -4.24 -7.82
N ILE A 39 11.96 -4.54 -8.16
CA ILE A 39 13.14 -4.30 -7.32
C ILE A 39 14.12 -3.45 -8.13
N VAL A 40 14.70 -2.41 -7.54
CA VAL A 40 15.73 -1.60 -8.21
C VAL A 40 16.93 -2.48 -8.52
N LYS A 41 17.33 -2.52 -9.79
CA LYS A 41 18.39 -3.42 -10.24
C LYS A 41 19.76 -2.94 -9.76
N LEU A 42 20.55 -3.86 -9.19
CA LEU A 42 21.98 -3.67 -9.00
C LEU A 42 22.70 -4.05 -10.30
N PHE A 43 23.50 -3.13 -10.86
CA PHE A 43 24.32 -3.40 -12.04
C PHE A 43 25.69 -3.93 -11.67
N ALA A 44 26.37 -3.28 -10.71
CA ALA A 44 27.73 -3.63 -10.31
C ALA A 44 28.05 -3.14 -8.91
N VAL A 45 29.11 -3.72 -8.34
CA VAL A 45 29.84 -3.14 -7.20
C VAL A 45 31.21 -2.74 -7.70
N GLU A 46 31.53 -1.47 -7.54
CA GLU A 46 32.80 -0.89 -7.96
C GLU A 46 33.56 -0.35 -6.75
N GLU A 47 34.85 -0.09 -6.93
CA GLU A 47 35.69 0.58 -5.95
C GLU A 47 36.01 1.99 -6.44
N THR A 48 35.85 2.99 -5.55
CA THR A 48 36.15 4.39 -5.85
C THR A 48 37.32 4.90 -5.02
N GLY A 49 38.08 5.83 -5.63
CA GLY A 49 39.20 6.52 -5.00
C GLY A 49 40.43 5.65 -4.69
N SER A 50 41.46 6.28 -4.13
CA SER A 50 42.67 5.60 -3.68
C SER A 50 42.44 4.69 -2.47
N SER A 51 41.36 4.92 -1.72
CA SER A 51 40.96 4.17 -0.54
C SER A 51 40.18 2.89 -0.86
N LYS A 52 39.89 2.59 -2.13
CA LYS A 52 39.13 1.40 -2.58
C LYS A 52 37.77 1.25 -1.89
N GLN A 53 37.06 2.37 -1.72
CA GLN A 53 35.74 2.37 -1.11
C GLN A 53 34.72 1.70 -2.04
N LYS A 54 33.98 0.72 -1.55
CA LYS A 54 32.96 0.03 -2.34
C LYS A 54 31.75 0.92 -2.56
N VAL A 55 31.25 0.98 -3.79
CA VAL A 55 30.02 1.70 -4.18
C VAL A 55 29.08 0.75 -4.91
N LEU A 56 27.77 0.97 -4.77
CA LEU A 56 26.75 0.21 -5.50
C LEU A 56 26.31 1.01 -6.72
N VAL A 57 26.47 0.44 -7.91
CA VAL A 57 25.97 1.01 -9.17
C VAL A 57 24.63 0.37 -9.48
N MET A 58 23.57 1.18 -9.52
CA MET A 58 22.17 0.72 -9.56
C MET A 58 21.38 1.41 -10.67
N GLU A 59 20.23 0.84 -11.00
CA GLU A 59 19.23 1.44 -11.86
C GLU A 59 18.83 2.83 -11.37
N TYR A 60 18.86 3.79 -12.29
CA TYR A 60 18.46 5.16 -12.01
C TYR A 60 16.95 5.35 -12.25
N CYS A 61 16.19 5.56 -11.18
CA CYS A 61 14.76 5.86 -11.26
C CYS A 61 14.53 7.37 -11.38
N SER A 62 14.39 7.87 -12.61
CA SER A 62 14.29 9.30 -12.91
C SER A 62 13.01 9.98 -12.40
N SER A 63 11.96 9.22 -12.08
CA SER A 63 10.64 9.75 -11.67
C SER A 63 10.46 9.87 -10.16
N GLY A 64 11.56 9.85 -9.39
CA GLY A 64 11.54 10.01 -7.94
C GLY A 64 11.05 8.77 -7.20
N SER A 65 10.56 8.97 -5.98
CA SER A 65 9.96 7.91 -5.14
C SER A 65 8.46 8.12 -4.96
N LEU A 66 7.76 7.12 -4.41
CA LEU A 66 6.38 7.25 -4.00
C LEU A 66 6.20 8.39 -2.99
N LEU A 67 7.20 8.66 -2.14
CA LEU A 67 7.17 9.84 -1.27
C LEU A 67 7.06 11.13 -2.08
N SER A 68 7.88 11.29 -3.12
CA SER A 68 7.83 12.47 -3.99
C SER A 68 6.47 12.61 -4.69
N VAL A 69 5.80 11.49 -5.02
CA VAL A 69 4.45 11.51 -5.57
C VAL A 69 3.43 11.97 -4.53
N LEU A 70 3.54 11.50 -3.28
CA LEU A 70 2.63 11.88 -2.19
C LEU A 70 2.83 13.32 -1.70
N GLU A 71 4.00 13.90 -1.92
CA GLU A 71 4.28 15.32 -1.63
C GLU A 71 3.67 16.26 -2.68
N ASP A 72 3.21 15.76 -3.83
CA ASP A 72 2.45 16.56 -4.79
C ASP A 72 1.11 17.00 -4.17
N PRO A 73 0.78 18.32 -4.17
CA PRO A 73 -0.48 18.82 -3.63
C PRO A 73 -1.74 18.14 -4.18
N ALA A 74 -1.71 17.63 -5.42
CA ALA A 74 -2.82 16.88 -6.00
C ALA A 74 -3.12 15.57 -5.24
N ASN A 75 -2.13 15.03 -4.53
CA ASN A 75 -2.22 13.79 -3.77
C ASN A 75 -2.35 14.02 -2.25
N ALA A 76 -2.63 15.25 -1.82
CA ALA A 76 -2.78 15.59 -0.40
C ALA A 76 -3.84 14.77 0.35
N PHE A 77 -4.82 14.21 -0.37
CA PHE A 77 -5.87 13.32 0.16
C PHE A 77 -5.75 11.87 -0.33
N GLY A 78 -4.55 11.47 -0.75
CA GLY A 78 -4.26 10.16 -1.31
C GLY A 78 -4.16 10.17 -2.83
N LEU A 79 -3.69 9.06 -3.38
CA LEU A 79 -3.56 8.85 -4.81
C LEU A 79 -4.91 8.63 -5.48
N ALA A 80 -4.97 8.94 -6.77
CA ALA A 80 -6.03 8.44 -7.64
C ALA A 80 -6.07 6.90 -7.61
N GLU A 81 -7.26 6.33 -7.73
CA GLU A 81 -7.50 4.89 -7.57
C GLU A 81 -6.68 4.02 -8.54
N SER A 82 -6.52 4.45 -9.79
CA SER A 82 -5.68 3.75 -10.78
C SER A 82 -4.21 3.68 -10.34
N GLU A 83 -3.66 4.80 -9.85
CA GLU A 83 -2.27 4.85 -9.39
C GLU A 83 -2.09 4.04 -8.09
N PHE A 84 -3.07 4.08 -7.19
CA PHE A 84 -3.07 3.26 -5.98
C PHE A 84 -3.02 1.76 -6.31
N LEU A 85 -3.80 1.29 -7.28
CA LEU A 85 -3.76 -0.11 -7.73
C LEU A 85 -2.41 -0.50 -8.34
N ILE A 86 -1.76 0.42 -9.07
CA ILE A 86 -0.41 0.20 -9.59
C ILE A 86 0.62 0.08 -8.45
N VAL A 87 0.52 0.95 -7.42
CA VAL A 87 1.34 0.84 -6.20
C VAL A 87 1.11 -0.52 -5.53
N LEU A 88 -0.15 -0.89 -5.30
CA LEU A 88 -0.54 -2.16 -4.68
C LEU A 88 0.08 -3.34 -5.44
N GLN A 89 -0.12 -3.41 -6.76
CA GLN A 89 0.39 -4.47 -7.60
C GLN A 89 1.92 -4.56 -7.57
N CYS A 90 2.61 -3.43 -7.74
CA CYS A 90 4.06 -3.40 -7.79
C CYS A 90 4.72 -3.75 -6.46
N VAL A 91 4.21 -3.20 -5.35
CA VAL A 91 4.73 -3.46 -4.01
C VAL A 91 4.48 -4.90 -3.61
N VAL A 92 3.28 -5.44 -3.87
CA VAL A 92 2.96 -6.86 -3.60
C VAL A 92 3.87 -7.79 -4.40
N ALA A 93 4.06 -7.54 -5.69
CA ALA A 93 4.93 -8.36 -6.53
C ALA A 93 6.41 -8.28 -6.09
N GLY A 94 6.89 -7.08 -5.72
CA GLY A 94 8.22 -6.92 -5.13
C GLY A 94 8.38 -7.68 -3.82
N MET A 95 7.39 -7.61 -2.94
CA MET A 95 7.38 -8.29 -1.66
C MET A 95 7.34 -9.82 -1.81
N ASN A 96 6.55 -10.34 -2.75
CA ASN A 96 6.54 -11.77 -3.06
C ASN A 96 7.92 -12.25 -3.51
N HIS A 97 8.60 -11.48 -4.37
CA HIS A 97 9.95 -11.80 -4.81
C HIS A 97 10.98 -11.82 -3.65
N LEU A 98 10.90 -10.90 -2.68
CA LEU A 98 11.77 -10.97 -1.50
C LEU A 98 11.46 -12.22 -0.66
N ARG A 99 10.16 -12.55 -0.50
CA ARG A 99 9.72 -13.73 0.27
C ARG A 99 10.23 -15.03 -0.34
N GLU A 100 10.15 -15.18 -1.66
CA GLU A 100 10.69 -16.33 -2.41
C GLU A 100 12.20 -16.51 -2.23
N ASN A 101 12.91 -15.41 -1.97
CA ASN A 101 14.36 -15.40 -1.72
C ASN A 101 14.71 -15.39 -0.23
N GLY A 102 13.73 -15.54 0.67
CA GLY A 102 13.93 -15.58 2.11
C GLY A 102 14.47 -14.26 2.71
N ILE A 103 14.11 -13.12 2.12
CA ILE A 103 14.62 -11.79 2.52
C ILE A 103 13.51 -10.97 3.20
N VAL A 104 13.87 -10.30 4.30
CA VAL A 104 13.07 -9.27 4.99
C VAL A 104 13.72 -7.91 4.77
N HIS A 105 12.96 -6.92 4.32
CA HIS A 105 13.48 -5.60 3.96
C HIS A 105 13.70 -4.69 5.17
N ARG A 106 12.74 -4.64 6.10
CA ARG A 106 12.76 -3.89 7.38
C ARG A 106 12.74 -2.35 7.31
N ASP A 107 12.59 -1.77 6.12
CA ASP A 107 12.49 -0.31 5.95
C ASP A 107 11.63 0.04 4.72
N ILE A 108 10.52 -0.69 4.54
CA ILE A 108 9.55 -0.39 3.50
C ILE A 108 8.80 0.88 3.89
N LYS A 109 8.87 1.89 3.04
CA LYS A 109 8.21 3.19 3.19
C LYS A 109 8.14 3.88 1.83
N PRO A 110 7.30 4.90 1.65
CA PRO A 110 7.20 5.64 0.38
C PRO A 110 8.55 6.13 -0.18
N GLY A 111 9.48 6.53 0.69
CA GLY A 111 10.81 6.99 0.28
C GLY A 111 11.72 5.90 -0.33
N ASN A 112 11.45 4.63 -0.01
CA ASN A 112 12.21 3.47 -0.51
C ASN A 112 11.45 2.71 -1.60
N ILE A 113 10.40 3.31 -2.15
CA ILE A 113 9.63 2.78 -3.28
C ILE A 113 9.85 3.74 -4.45
N MET A 114 10.79 3.40 -5.32
CA MET A 114 11.15 4.22 -6.47
C MET A 114 10.10 4.12 -7.57
N ARG A 115 9.96 5.17 -8.39
CA ARG A 115 9.04 5.24 -9.52
C ARG A 115 9.80 5.38 -10.83
N LEU A 116 9.34 4.65 -11.83
CA LEU A 116 9.72 4.78 -13.24
C LEU A 116 8.46 4.93 -14.09
N MET A 117 8.60 5.56 -15.25
CA MET A 117 7.57 5.55 -16.29
C MET A 117 7.85 4.39 -17.24
N GLY A 118 6.90 3.48 -17.39
CA GLY A 118 6.90 2.45 -18.41
C GLY A 118 6.77 3.02 -19.82
N GLU A 119 7.04 2.20 -20.83
CA GLU A 119 6.95 2.59 -22.25
C GLU A 119 5.51 2.94 -22.67
N ASP A 120 4.53 2.38 -21.97
CA ASP A 120 3.10 2.65 -22.14
C ASP A 120 2.61 3.90 -21.37
N GLY A 121 3.52 4.59 -20.69
CA GLY A 121 3.22 5.76 -19.86
C GLY A 121 2.61 5.43 -18.49
N GLN A 122 2.56 4.16 -18.08
CA GLN A 122 2.13 3.78 -16.74
C GLN A 122 3.30 3.81 -15.74
N SER A 123 3.00 4.05 -14.47
CA SER A 123 4.00 3.97 -13.41
C SER A 123 4.47 2.52 -13.18
N ILE A 124 5.76 2.35 -12.89
CA ILE A 124 6.35 1.11 -12.40
C ILE A 124 7.04 1.42 -11.08
N TYR A 125 6.56 0.83 -9.99
CA TYR A 125 7.17 1.02 -8.67
C TYR A 125 8.16 -0.10 -8.32
N LYS A 126 9.26 0.27 -7.66
CA LYS A 126 10.36 -0.64 -7.35
C LYS A 126 10.88 -0.44 -5.93
N LEU A 127 11.04 -1.53 -5.16
CA LEU A 127 11.67 -1.49 -3.84
C LEU A 127 13.18 -1.23 -3.97
N THR A 128 13.74 -0.45 -3.04
CA THR A 128 15.17 -0.12 -2.96
C THR A 128 15.63 0.04 -1.51
N ASP A 129 16.92 0.30 -1.32
CA ASP A 129 17.56 0.53 -0.02
C ASP A 129 17.49 -0.67 0.93
N PHE A 130 18.26 -1.71 0.57
CA PHE A 130 18.36 -2.97 1.31
C PHE A 130 19.41 -2.92 2.44
N GLY A 131 19.82 -1.72 2.88
CA GLY A 131 20.83 -1.54 3.93
C GLY A 131 20.44 -2.16 5.28
N ALA A 132 19.13 -2.24 5.54
CA ALA A 132 18.55 -2.86 6.74
C ALA A 132 18.11 -4.32 6.53
N ALA A 133 18.15 -4.81 5.28
CA ALA A 133 17.58 -6.10 4.91
C ALA A 133 18.40 -7.29 5.45
N ARG A 134 17.74 -8.42 5.67
CA ARG A 134 18.30 -9.64 6.26
C ARG A 134 17.65 -10.89 5.68
N GLU A 135 18.37 -12.00 5.76
CA GLU A 135 17.81 -13.33 5.50
C GLU A 135 17.00 -13.81 6.72
N LEU A 136 16.01 -14.66 6.47
CA LEU A 136 15.10 -15.15 7.51
C LEU A 136 15.76 -16.06 8.54
N ASP A 137 16.81 -16.79 8.14
CA ASP A 137 17.53 -17.74 8.99
C ASP A 137 18.73 -17.11 9.73
N ASP A 138 18.91 -15.78 9.63
CA ASP A 138 19.94 -15.06 10.39
C ASP A 138 19.53 -15.02 11.88
N ASP A 139 20.05 -15.96 12.69
CA ASP A 139 19.94 -16.00 14.17
C ASP A 139 20.57 -14.77 14.88
N GLU A 140 21.02 -13.79 14.10
CA GLU A 140 21.71 -12.60 14.59
C GLU A 140 20.71 -11.68 15.31
N LYS A 141 20.81 -11.62 16.64
CA LYS A 141 20.08 -10.65 17.48
C LYS A 141 20.28 -9.24 16.90
N PHE A 142 19.20 -8.63 16.43
CA PHE A 142 19.17 -7.41 15.61
C PHE A 142 19.77 -6.13 16.25
N VAL A 143 21.09 -6.03 16.46
CA VAL A 143 21.70 -4.93 17.26
C VAL A 143 21.47 -3.53 16.69
N SER A 144 21.17 -3.39 15.41
CA SER A 144 21.15 -2.12 14.70
C SER A 144 19.77 -1.45 14.62
N VAL A 145 19.77 -0.14 14.89
CA VAL A 145 18.63 0.78 14.79
C VAL A 145 18.49 1.22 13.33
N TYR A 146 17.52 0.67 12.61
CA TYR A 146 17.17 1.07 11.25
C TYR A 146 15.67 1.26 11.13
N GLY A 147 15.25 2.11 10.20
CA GLY A 147 13.85 2.41 9.92
C GLY A 147 13.51 3.90 10.02
N THR A 148 12.44 4.30 9.32
CA THR A 148 11.80 5.61 9.50
C THR A 148 10.70 5.49 10.55
N GLU A 149 10.84 6.26 11.63
CA GLU A 149 10.11 6.09 12.91
C GLU A 149 8.60 5.91 12.72
N GLU A 150 8.01 6.60 11.74
CA GLU A 150 6.58 6.63 11.43
C GLU A 150 6.04 5.32 10.83
N TYR A 151 6.90 4.47 10.27
CA TYR A 151 6.52 3.24 9.55
C TYR A 151 6.91 1.97 10.30
N LEU A 152 7.60 2.10 11.44
CA LEU A 152 8.12 0.97 12.19
C LEU A 152 7.02 0.21 12.93
N HIS A 153 7.14 -1.12 12.94
CA HIS A 153 6.38 -2.00 13.82
C HIS A 153 6.63 -1.62 15.30
N PRO A 154 5.64 -1.71 16.22
CA PRO A 154 5.78 -1.28 17.61
C PRO A 154 6.98 -1.88 18.35
N ASP A 155 7.22 -3.18 18.19
CA ASP A 155 8.37 -3.86 18.80
C ASP A 155 9.70 -3.36 18.24
N MET A 156 9.75 -2.99 16.95
CA MET A 156 10.94 -2.40 16.34
C MET A 156 11.13 -0.98 16.86
N TYR A 157 10.03 -0.22 16.98
CA TYR A 157 10.03 1.14 17.51
C TYR A 157 10.53 1.21 18.96
N GLU A 158 10.08 0.30 19.83
CA GLU A 158 10.51 0.25 21.23
C GLU A 158 12.04 0.10 21.37
N ARG A 159 12.65 -0.72 20.52
CA ARG A 159 14.10 -0.90 20.50
C ARG A 159 14.82 0.25 19.81
N ALA A 160 14.38 0.59 18.59
CA ALA A 160 15.07 1.52 17.70
C ALA A 160 15.01 2.96 18.24
N VAL A 161 13.84 3.34 18.75
CA VAL A 161 13.52 4.73 19.09
C VAL A 161 13.56 4.95 20.60
N LEU A 162 12.94 4.05 21.39
CA LEU A 162 12.91 4.17 22.86
C LEU A 162 14.15 3.54 23.54
N ARG A 163 15.01 2.86 22.79
CA ARG A 163 16.27 2.22 23.27
C ARG A 163 16.07 1.26 24.46
N LYS A 164 14.92 0.59 24.54
CA LYS A 164 14.65 -0.38 25.59
C LYS A 164 15.19 -1.78 25.24
N PRO A 165 15.63 -2.57 26.24
CA PRO A 165 16.13 -3.93 26.03
C PRO A 165 15.02 -4.88 25.57
N GLN A 166 15.40 -5.80 24.68
CA GLN A 166 14.49 -6.65 23.92
C GLN A 166 13.77 -7.70 24.79
N GLN A 167 12.44 -7.80 24.68
CA GLN A 167 11.66 -8.88 25.28
C GLN A 167 11.13 -9.91 24.26
N LYS A 168 11.08 -9.58 22.96
CA LYS A 168 10.51 -10.45 21.90
C LYS A 168 11.38 -10.50 20.63
N ALA A 169 11.37 -11.65 19.95
CA ALA A 169 11.97 -11.81 18.63
C ALA A 169 11.10 -11.14 17.55
N TYR A 170 11.72 -10.57 16.52
CA TYR A 170 10.99 -9.96 15.41
C TYR A 170 10.51 -11.03 14.44
N GLY A 171 9.22 -11.00 14.13
CA GLY A 171 8.64 -11.84 13.10
C GLY A 171 8.88 -11.28 11.70
N VAL A 172 8.64 -12.12 10.70
CA VAL A 172 8.63 -11.77 9.28
C VAL A 172 7.56 -10.72 8.94
N THR A 173 6.58 -10.53 9.82
CA THR A 173 5.43 -9.64 9.67
C THR A 173 5.75 -8.16 9.83
N VAL A 174 6.98 -7.78 10.20
CA VAL A 174 7.38 -6.36 10.32
C VAL A 174 7.28 -5.59 8.99
N ASP A 175 7.53 -6.28 7.87
CA ASP A 175 7.37 -5.70 6.55
C ASP A 175 5.89 -5.50 6.21
N LEU A 176 5.00 -6.40 6.66
CA LEU A 176 3.55 -6.26 6.47
C LEU A 176 2.99 -5.04 7.20
N TRP A 177 3.47 -4.76 8.42
CA TRP A 177 3.13 -3.53 9.12
C TRP A 177 3.56 -2.29 8.32
N SER A 178 4.81 -2.27 7.88
CA SER A 178 5.40 -1.14 7.13
C SER A 178 4.67 -0.91 5.80
N ILE A 179 4.26 -1.99 5.13
CA ILE A 179 3.40 -1.98 3.94
C ILE A 179 2.01 -1.43 4.29
N GLY A 180 1.40 -1.86 5.40
CA GLY A 180 0.10 -1.36 5.85
C GLY A 180 0.10 0.15 6.09
N VAL A 181 1.12 0.67 6.76
CA VAL A 181 1.30 2.12 6.95
C VAL A 181 1.49 2.82 5.60
N THR A 182 2.26 2.22 4.69
CA THR A 182 2.51 2.76 3.35
C THR A 182 1.25 2.80 2.49
N PHE A 183 0.43 1.75 2.49
CA PHE A 183 -0.83 1.71 1.75
C PHE A 183 -1.87 2.66 2.35
N TYR A 184 -1.95 2.77 3.69
CA TYR A 184 -2.80 3.78 4.30
C TYR A 184 -2.37 5.20 3.88
N HIS A 185 -1.06 5.49 3.87
CA HIS A 185 -0.54 6.78 3.44
C HIS A 185 -0.84 7.04 1.96
N ALA A 186 -0.64 6.05 1.09
CA ALA A 186 -0.97 6.16 -0.33
C ALA A 186 -2.47 6.37 -0.58
N ALA A 187 -3.34 5.73 0.21
CA ALA A 187 -4.80 5.85 0.06
C ALA A 187 -5.36 7.19 0.60
N THR A 188 -4.67 7.86 1.53
CA THR A 188 -5.24 8.98 2.30
C THR A 188 -4.42 10.26 2.30
N GLY A 189 -3.15 10.21 1.86
CA GLY A 189 -2.21 11.33 1.96
C GLY A 189 -1.76 11.62 3.40
N SER A 190 -2.15 10.78 4.37
CA SER A 190 -1.87 10.97 5.79
C SER A 190 -1.36 9.68 6.45
N LEU A 191 -0.58 9.82 7.53
CA LEU A 191 -0.17 8.67 8.34
C LEU A 191 -1.36 8.13 9.17
N PRO A 192 -1.45 6.80 9.41
CA PRO A 192 -2.53 6.20 10.19
C PRO A 192 -2.44 6.50 11.69
N PHE A 193 -1.23 6.64 12.23
CA PHE A 193 -1.00 6.79 13.67
C PHE A 193 -0.30 8.12 13.93
N VAL A 194 -0.99 9.05 14.58
CA VAL A 194 -0.51 10.42 14.74
C VAL A 194 -0.76 10.91 16.17
N PRO A 195 0.28 11.01 17.02
CA PRO A 195 0.15 11.66 18.31
C PRO A 195 0.03 13.17 18.15
N PHE A 196 -0.50 13.86 19.17
CA PHE A 196 -0.51 15.32 19.16
C PHE A 196 0.92 15.86 19.11
N GLY A 197 1.18 16.83 18.22
CA GLY A 197 2.51 17.35 17.95
C GLY A 197 3.36 16.53 16.96
N GLY A 198 2.87 15.36 16.53
CA GLY A 198 3.45 14.54 15.46
C GLY A 198 4.36 13.41 15.95
N PRO A 199 4.51 12.33 15.14
CA PRO A 199 5.17 11.08 15.57
C PRO A 199 6.58 11.24 16.11
N ARG A 200 7.39 12.12 15.49
CA ARG A 200 8.79 12.35 15.89
C ARG A 200 8.94 13.14 17.18
N ARG A 201 7.95 13.97 17.52
CA ARG A 201 7.99 14.83 18.73
C ARG A 201 7.48 14.08 19.96
N ASN A 202 6.50 13.22 19.80
CA ASN A 202 5.84 12.54 20.90
C ASN A 202 5.97 11.01 20.75
N LYS A 203 7.18 10.52 21.02
CA LYS A 203 7.59 9.15 20.73
C LYS A 203 6.91 8.14 21.65
N GLU A 204 6.62 8.53 22.87
CA GLU A 204 5.94 7.73 23.88
C GLU A 204 4.47 7.51 23.48
N VAL A 205 3.76 8.56 23.07
CA VAL A 205 2.38 8.42 22.60
C VAL A 205 2.34 7.70 21.26
N MET A 206 3.31 7.90 20.36
CA MET A 206 3.40 7.11 19.13
C MET A 206 3.48 5.61 19.44
N HIS A 207 4.40 5.19 20.31
CA HIS A 207 4.52 3.80 20.73
C HIS A 207 3.22 3.30 21.38
N LYS A 208 2.61 4.10 22.28
CA LYS A 208 1.33 3.78 22.92
C LYS A 208 0.22 3.56 21.89
N ILE A 209 0.04 4.46 20.93
CA ILE A 209 -0.98 4.34 19.86
C ILE A 209 -0.78 3.03 19.11
N THR A 210 0.46 2.69 18.74
CA THR A 210 0.66 1.50 17.91
C THR A 210 0.58 0.18 18.69
N THR A 211 0.87 0.19 19.99
CA THR A 211 0.83 -1.01 20.85
C THR A 211 -0.55 -1.26 21.48
N GLU A 212 -1.27 -0.21 21.86
CA GLU A 212 -2.61 -0.31 22.49
C GLU A 212 -3.75 -0.23 21.47
N LYS A 213 -3.43 -0.31 20.18
CA LYS A 213 -4.40 -0.25 19.10
C LYS A 213 -5.47 -1.35 19.24
N PRO A 214 -6.77 -1.00 19.23
CA PRO A 214 -7.83 -2.01 19.22
C PRO A 214 -7.76 -2.92 17.98
N PRO A 215 -8.16 -4.20 18.10
CA PRO A 215 -8.30 -5.09 16.95
C PRO A 215 -9.21 -4.47 15.89
N GLY A 216 -8.79 -4.55 14.62
CA GLY A 216 -9.55 -4.00 13.49
C GLY A 216 -9.40 -2.49 13.26
N ALA A 217 -8.87 -1.72 14.21
CA ALA A 217 -8.60 -0.30 13.99
C ALA A 217 -7.43 -0.16 12.99
N ILE A 218 -7.60 0.73 12.00
CA ILE A 218 -6.61 1.00 10.94
C ILE A 218 -5.92 2.36 11.11
N ALA A 219 -6.45 3.22 11.98
CA ALA A 219 -5.87 4.51 12.31
C ALA A 219 -6.17 4.91 13.76
N GLY A 220 -5.30 5.74 14.34
CA GLY A 220 -5.39 6.26 15.69
C GLY A 220 -4.77 7.66 15.77
N VAL A 221 -5.59 8.68 16.03
CA VAL A 221 -5.13 10.09 16.03
C VAL A 221 -5.43 10.74 17.37
N GLN A 222 -4.44 11.43 17.94
CA GLN A 222 -4.62 12.28 19.11
C GLN A 222 -4.71 13.75 18.67
N ARG A 223 -5.88 14.37 18.79
CA ARG A 223 -6.14 15.73 18.30
C ARG A 223 -5.63 16.85 19.20
N GLN A 224 -5.52 16.59 20.49
CA GLN A 224 -5.16 17.58 21.50
C GLN A 224 -4.15 17.00 22.48
N GLU A 225 -3.36 17.87 23.09
CA GLU A 225 -2.40 17.48 24.11
C GLU A 225 -3.10 16.73 25.26
N ASN A 226 -2.55 15.58 25.66
CA ASN A 226 -3.13 14.69 26.68
C ASN A 226 -4.58 14.22 26.41
N GLY A 227 -5.09 14.39 25.19
CA GLY A 227 -6.40 13.89 24.78
C GLY A 227 -6.42 12.36 24.58
N SER A 228 -7.62 11.80 24.48
CA SER A 228 -7.81 10.40 24.06
C SER A 228 -7.40 10.18 22.61
N ILE A 229 -7.07 8.95 22.28
CA ILE A 229 -6.79 8.53 20.90
C ILE A 229 -8.14 8.23 20.23
N GLU A 230 -8.40 8.89 19.10
CA GLU A 230 -9.55 8.61 18.24
C GLU A 230 -9.19 7.47 17.28
N TRP A 231 -9.81 6.31 17.48
CA TRP A 231 -9.62 5.15 16.62
C TRP A 231 -10.58 5.15 15.43
N SER A 232 -10.08 4.82 14.24
CA SER A 232 -10.90 4.63 13.05
C SER A 232 -10.78 3.21 12.51
N TYR A 233 -11.91 2.70 12.00
CA TYR A 233 -12.06 1.39 11.35
C TYR A 233 -12.43 1.53 9.87
N LYS A 234 -12.38 2.77 9.36
CA LYS A 234 -12.71 3.14 7.98
C LYS A 234 -11.69 4.15 7.49
N LEU A 235 -11.52 4.22 6.17
CA LEU A 235 -10.76 5.29 5.55
C LEU A 235 -11.50 6.63 5.73
N PRO A 236 -10.77 7.76 5.81
CA PRO A 236 -11.39 9.07 5.97
C PRO A 236 -12.30 9.40 4.79
N ALA A 237 -13.33 10.22 5.03
CA ALA A 237 -14.27 10.62 3.98
C ALA A 237 -13.61 11.40 2.82
N THR A 238 -12.41 11.95 3.03
CA THR A 238 -11.60 12.63 2.01
C THR A 238 -10.84 11.67 1.10
N CYS A 239 -10.80 10.37 1.42
CA CYS A 239 -10.12 9.37 0.61
C CYS A 239 -10.71 9.32 -0.81
N GLN A 240 -9.84 9.37 -1.81
CA GLN A 240 -10.22 9.39 -3.23
C GLN A 240 -10.60 8.02 -3.79
N LEU A 241 -10.34 6.93 -3.05
CA LEU A 241 -10.66 5.58 -3.49
C LEU A 241 -12.16 5.36 -3.49
N SER A 242 -12.70 4.69 -4.50
CA SER A 242 -14.11 4.30 -4.55
C SER A 242 -14.51 3.44 -3.34
N MET A 243 -15.77 3.55 -2.92
CA MET A 243 -16.31 2.70 -1.85
C MET A 243 -16.09 1.20 -2.14
N GLY A 244 -16.18 0.81 -3.41
CA GLY A 244 -15.89 -0.54 -3.88
C GLY A 244 -14.49 -1.02 -3.49
N LEU A 245 -13.46 -0.21 -3.73
CA LEU A 245 -12.08 -0.56 -3.35
C LEU A 245 -11.84 -0.43 -1.84
N GLN A 246 -12.41 0.60 -1.19
CA GLN A 246 -12.25 0.78 0.27
C GLN A 246 -12.70 -0.45 1.06
N VAL A 247 -13.83 -1.06 0.67
CA VAL A 247 -14.37 -2.27 1.32
C VAL A 247 -13.43 -3.48 1.18
N GLN A 248 -12.65 -3.54 0.10
CA GLN A 248 -11.65 -4.61 -0.07
C GLN A 248 -10.35 -4.31 0.69
N LEU A 249 -9.92 -3.04 0.72
CA LEU A 249 -8.65 -2.64 1.31
C LEU A 249 -8.67 -2.61 2.85
N ILE A 250 -9.78 -2.18 3.46
CA ILE A 250 -9.91 -2.02 4.92
C ILE A 250 -9.61 -3.34 5.67
N PRO A 251 -10.17 -4.51 5.29
CA PRO A 251 -9.82 -5.79 5.92
C PRO A 251 -8.34 -6.11 5.84
N ILE A 252 -7.69 -5.84 4.70
CA ILE A 252 -6.25 -6.07 4.54
C ILE A 252 -5.47 -5.19 5.53
N LEU A 253 -5.73 -3.88 5.54
CA LEU A 253 -5.09 -2.94 6.45
C LEU A 253 -5.28 -3.34 7.92
N ALA A 254 -6.50 -3.72 8.30
CA ALA A 254 -6.84 -4.11 9.66
C ALA A 254 -6.05 -5.33 10.16
N ASN A 255 -5.72 -6.27 9.27
CA ASN A 255 -5.04 -7.51 9.64
C ASN A 255 -3.51 -7.44 9.51
N ILE A 256 -2.96 -6.56 8.66
CA ILE A 256 -1.50 -6.36 8.56
C ILE A 256 -0.99 -5.25 9.49
N LEU A 257 -1.86 -4.31 9.87
CA LEU A 257 -1.62 -3.39 10.99
C LEU A 257 -2.04 -4.05 12.30
N GLU A 258 -1.54 -5.26 12.58
CA GLU A 258 -1.77 -5.96 13.85
C GLU A 258 -0.41 -6.27 14.47
N ALA A 259 -0.20 -5.76 15.68
CA ALA A 259 1.07 -5.89 16.40
C ALA A 259 1.18 -7.24 17.11
N ASP A 260 0.03 -7.85 17.42
CA ASP A 260 -0.03 -9.20 17.97
C ASP A 260 0.29 -10.23 16.88
N GLN A 261 1.47 -10.85 16.97
CA GLN A 261 1.97 -11.81 15.98
C GLN A 261 1.06 -13.03 15.78
N GLU A 262 0.26 -13.42 16.78
CA GLU A 262 -0.67 -14.55 16.65
C GLU A 262 -1.96 -14.19 15.90
N LYS A 263 -2.29 -12.90 15.82
CA LYS A 263 -3.50 -12.39 15.15
C LYS A 263 -3.21 -11.75 13.80
N CYS A 264 -2.00 -11.26 13.60
CA CYS A 264 -1.54 -10.67 12.35
C CYS A 264 -1.59 -11.71 11.22
N TRP A 265 -1.93 -11.27 10.01
CA TRP A 265 -1.85 -12.14 8.84
C TRP A 265 -0.42 -12.57 8.54
N GLY A 266 -0.29 -13.81 8.08
CA GLY A 266 0.91 -14.28 7.39
C GLY A 266 0.96 -13.79 5.93
N PHE A 267 2.12 -13.94 5.31
CA PHE A 267 2.34 -13.54 3.92
C PHE A 267 1.41 -14.25 2.92
N ASP A 268 1.15 -15.54 3.10
CA ASP A 268 0.30 -16.31 2.16
C ASP A 268 -1.12 -15.74 2.10
N GLN A 269 -1.70 -15.41 3.26
CA GLN A 269 -3.00 -14.75 3.34
C GLN A 269 -2.95 -13.35 2.72
N PHE A 270 -1.93 -12.55 3.05
CA PHE A 270 -1.76 -11.21 2.49
C PHE A 270 -1.66 -11.25 0.95
N PHE A 271 -0.89 -12.17 0.39
CA PHE A 271 -0.77 -12.34 -1.07
C PHE A 271 -2.07 -12.84 -1.70
N ALA A 272 -2.77 -13.79 -1.07
CA ALA A 272 -4.05 -14.27 -1.58
C ALA A 272 -5.10 -13.13 -1.64
N GLU A 273 -5.22 -12.35 -0.58
CA GLU A 273 -6.23 -11.28 -0.46
C GLU A 273 -5.91 -10.07 -1.35
N THR A 274 -4.63 -9.66 -1.44
CA THR A 274 -4.24 -8.59 -2.39
C THR A 274 -4.36 -9.04 -3.84
N SER A 275 -4.01 -10.29 -4.14
CA SER A 275 -4.23 -10.89 -5.45
C SER A 275 -5.71 -10.96 -5.80
N ASP A 276 -6.59 -11.30 -4.86
CA ASP A 276 -8.05 -11.31 -5.06
C ASP A 276 -8.56 -9.95 -5.56
N ILE A 277 -8.11 -8.85 -4.94
CA ILE A 277 -8.43 -7.48 -5.38
C ILE A 277 -7.97 -7.24 -6.82
N LEU A 278 -6.72 -7.58 -7.12
CA LEU A 278 -6.08 -7.31 -8.41
C LEU A 278 -6.66 -8.16 -9.56
N HIS A 279 -7.33 -9.28 -9.26
CA HIS A 279 -7.98 -10.15 -10.25
C HIS A 279 -9.46 -9.83 -10.48
N ARG A 280 -10.03 -8.85 -9.77
CA ARG A 280 -11.39 -8.37 -10.00
C ARG A 280 -11.42 -7.45 -11.21
N ILE A 281 -12.46 -7.58 -12.02
CA ILE A 281 -12.83 -6.55 -13.00
C ILE A 281 -13.64 -5.47 -12.30
N VAL A 282 -13.63 -4.27 -12.89
CA VAL A 282 -14.43 -3.14 -12.40
C VAL A 282 -15.57 -2.90 -13.37
N VAL A 283 -16.78 -2.84 -12.83
CA VAL A 283 -17.97 -2.37 -13.57
C VAL A 283 -18.38 -1.03 -12.97
N ASP A 284 -18.24 0.05 -13.76
CA ASP A 284 -18.67 1.38 -13.37
C ASP A 284 -20.21 1.51 -13.50
N VAL A 285 -20.86 1.93 -12.41
CA VAL A 285 -22.32 2.06 -12.29
C VAL A 285 -22.65 3.47 -11.78
N PHE A 286 -23.46 4.23 -12.52
CA PHE A 286 -23.94 5.53 -12.10
C PHE A 286 -25.39 5.43 -11.60
N SER A 287 -25.61 5.67 -10.31
CA SER A 287 -26.96 5.69 -9.73
C SER A 287 -27.62 7.05 -9.97
N LEU A 288 -28.69 7.07 -10.78
CA LEU A 288 -29.44 8.30 -11.05
C LEU A 288 -30.12 8.84 -9.80
N GLN A 289 -30.70 7.96 -8.98
CA GLN A 289 -31.39 8.35 -7.74
C GLN A 289 -30.43 9.01 -6.75
N GLN A 290 -29.17 8.59 -6.73
CA GLN A 290 -28.18 9.12 -5.80
C GLN A 290 -27.27 10.18 -6.41
N ALA A 291 -27.31 10.35 -7.73
CA ALA A 291 -26.39 11.18 -8.50
C ALA A 291 -24.92 10.87 -8.15
N SER A 292 -24.56 9.58 -8.10
CA SER A 292 -23.23 9.13 -7.69
C SER A 292 -22.73 7.96 -8.54
N LEU A 293 -21.41 7.95 -8.80
CA LEU A 293 -20.70 6.88 -9.48
C LEU A 293 -20.21 5.85 -8.46
N HIS A 294 -20.39 4.57 -8.77
CA HIS A 294 -19.99 3.42 -7.99
C HIS A 294 -19.10 2.53 -8.84
N ARG A 295 -18.00 2.03 -8.25
CA ARG A 295 -17.12 1.05 -8.89
C ARG A 295 -17.38 -0.31 -8.27
N ILE A 296 -17.87 -1.24 -9.07
CA ILE A 296 -18.20 -2.58 -8.60
C ILE A 296 -17.04 -3.52 -8.92
N TYR A 297 -16.28 -3.88 -7.89
CA TYR A 297 -15.18 -4.85 -7.97
C TYR A 297 -15.72 -6.27 -7.89
N ILE A 298 -15.69 -6.99 -9.01
CA ILE A 298 -16.32 -8.30 -9.17
C ILE A 298 -15.41 -9.26 -9.95
N HIS A 299 -15.45 -10.55 -9.67
CA HIS A 299 -14.68 -11.50 -10.49
C HIS A 299 -15.34 -11.72 -11.84
N SER A 300 -14.53 -11.93 -12.87
CA SER A 300 -14.96 -12.23 -14.26
C SER A 300 -15.98 -13.37 -14.37
N HIS A 301 -15.89 -14.38 -13.52
CA HIS A 301 -16.76 -15.56 -13.51
C HIS A 301 -18.02 -15.39 -12.62
N ASN A 302 -18.18 -14.27 -11.93
CA ASN A 302 -19.37 -14.04 -11.10
C ASN A 302 -20.57 -13.71 -11.99
N THR A 303 -21.76 -14.14 -11.56
CA THR A 303 -23.00 -13.96 -12.31
C THR A 303 -23.62 -12.59 -12.05
N THR A 304 -24.59 -12.21 -12.89
CA THR A 304 -25.49 -11.07 -12.67
C THR A 304 -26.03 -11.02 -11.24
N THR A 305 -26.48 -12.14 -10.66
CA THR A 305 -26.98 -12.15 -9.27
C THR A 305 -25.97 -11.55 -8.28
N LYS A 306 -24.69 -11.96 -8.37
CA LYS A 306 -23.64 -11.41 -7.50
C LYS A 306 -23.37 -9.94 -7.79
N PHE A 307 -23.49 -9.52 -9.05
CA PHE A 307 -23.36 -8.11 -9.43
C PHE A 307 -24.48 -7.26 -8.81
N LEU A 308 -25.74 -7.68 -8.92
CA LEU A 308 -26.87 -6.97 -8.32
C LEU A 308 -26.75 -6.84 -6.79
N ASP A 309 -26.29 -7.90 -6.12
CA ASP A 309 -26.01 -7.88 -4.68
C ASP A 309 -24.87 -6.91 -4.32
N ALA A 310 -23.82 -6.84 -5.14
CA ALA A 310 -22.72 -5.91 -4.95
C ALA A 310 -23.15 -4.45 -5.14
N VAL A 311 -24.02 -4.19 -6.12
CA VAL A 311 -24.63 -2.87 -6.32
C VAL A 311 -25.53 -2.51 -5.15
N PHE A 312 -26.34 -3.45 -4.64
CA PHE A 312 -27.17 -3.23 -3.45
C PHE A 312 -26.33 -2.81 -2.24
N LYS A 313 -25.17 -3.43 -2.01
CA LYS A 313 -24.29 -3.07 -0.89
C LYS A 313 -23.76 -1.63 -0.96
N GLN A 314 -23.65 -1.04 -2.14
CA GLN A 314 -23.17 0.35 -2.31
C GLN A 314 -24.30 1.36 -2.44
N THR A 315 -25.42 0.97 -3.05
CA THR A 315 -26.54 1.86 -3.39
C THR A 315 -27.75 1.70 -2.49
N ASN A 316 -27.87 0.60 -1.74
CA ASN A 316 -29.06 0.23 -0.99
C ASN A 316 -30.34 0.05 -1.85
N ILE A 317 -30.22 -0.09 -3.18
CA ILE A 317 -31.33 -0.40 -4.09
C ILE A 317 -31.43 -1.91 -4.24
N ALA A 318 -32.54 -2.52 -3.80
CA ALA A 318 -32.68 -3.97 -3.81
C ALA A 318 -32.59 -4.55 -5.24
N PRO A 319 -32.04 -5.76 -5.46
CA PRO A 319 -31.84 -6.33 -6.80
C PRO A 319 -33.05 -6.29 -7.74
N HIS A 320 -34.26 -6.51 -7.22
CA HIS A 320 -35.50 -6.50 -8.00
C HIS A 320 -36.01 -5.09 -8.37
N HIS A 321 -35.37 -4.06 -7.84
CA HIS A 321 -35.64 -2.65 -8.14
C HIS A 321 -34.54 -2.01 -8.98
N GLN A 322 -33.52 -2.76 -9.40
CA GLN A 322 -32.41 -2.26 -10.20
C GLN A 322 -32.73 -2.40 -11.69
N GLU A 323 -32.97 -1.28 -12.37
CA GLU A 323 -33.10 -1.21 -13.83
C GLU A 323 -31.85 -0.55 -14.43
N TYR A 324 -31.24 -1.18 -15.43
CA TYR A 324 -29.98 -0.73 -16.02
C TYR A 324 -30.15 -0.22 -17.44
N PHE A 325 -29.41 0.82 -17.77
CA PHE A 325 -29.26 1.34 -19.12
C PHE A 325 -27.79 1.45 -19.50
N PHE A 326 -27.47 1.21 -20.75
CA PHE A 326 -26.12 1.44 -21.30
C PHE A 326 -26.24 2.20 -22.61
N GLU A 327 -25.51 3.32 -22.73
CA GLU A 327 -25.55 4.21 -23.91
C GLU A 327 -26.97 4.58 -24.36
N GLY A 328 -27.87 4.82 -23.40
CA GLY A 328 -29.26 5.24 -23.64
C GLY A 328 -30.25 4.12 -23.94
N HIS A 329 -29.82 2.85 -23.95
CA HIS A 329 -30.68 1.69 -24.22
C HIS A 329 -30.88 0.86 -22.96
N LEU A 330 -32.06 0.26 -22.81
CA LEU A 330 -32.32 -0.68 -21.73
C LEU A 330 -31.32 -1.84 -21.82
N TYR A 331 -30.66 -2.13 -20.70
CA TYR A 331 -29.66 -3.16 -20.59
C TYR A 331 -30.16 -4.32 -19.72
N GLU A 332 -30.79 -5.29 -20.37
CA GLU A 332 -31.31 -6.49 -19.72
C GLU A 332 -30.19 -7.45 -19.34
N LEU A 333 -29.98 -7.65 -18.04
CA LEU A 333 -28.99 -8.58 -17.52
C LEU A 333 -29.63 -9.96 -17.30
N ASP A 334 -29.26 -10.94 -18.12
CA ASP A 334 -29.62 -12.34 -17.86
C ASP A 334 -29.04 -12.76 -16.49
N PRO A 335 -29.83 -13.37 -15.58
CA PRO A 335 -29.37 -13.78 -14.25
C PRO A 335 -28.11 -14.65 -14.23
N ASN A 336 -27.87 -15.43 -15.28
CA ASN A 336 -26.73 -16.34 -15.41
C ASN A 336 -25.57 -15.75 -16.22
N LEU A 337 -25.71 -14.55 -16.79
CA LEU A 337 -24.65 -13.87 -17.51
C LEU A 337 -23.46 -13.65 -16.57
N GLN A 338 -22.27 -13.96 -17.05
CA GLN A 338 -21.05 -13.75 -16.28
C GLN A 338 -20.51 -12.34 -16.49
N ALA A 339 -19.86 -11.79 -15.47
CA ALA A 339 -19.42 -10.40 -15.47
C ALA A 339 -18.44 -10.07 -16.60
N HIS A 340 -17.66 -11.04 -17.08
CA HIS A 340 -16.77 -10.83 -18.23
C HIS A 340 -17.50 -10.63 -19.57
N ASP A 341 -18.75 -11.07 -19.66
CA ASP A 341 -19.61 -10.89 -20.82
C ASP A 341 -20.42 -9.58 -20.74
N PHE A 342 -20.28 -8.80 -19.67
CA PHE A 342 -20.93 -7.49 -19.58
C PHE A 342 -20.34 -6.51 -20.59
N HIS A 343 -21.12 -5.52 -20.99
CA HIS A 343 -20.59 -4.38 -21.73
C HIS A 343 -19.45 -3.71 -20.95
N ARG A 344 -18.38 -3.38 -21.66
CA ARG A 344 -17.23 -2.68 -21.06
C ARG A 344 -17.66 -1.28 -20.67
N THR A 345 -17.56 -0.98 -19.38
CA THR A 345 -17.91 0.32 -18.83
C THR A 345 -16.66 1.12 -18.48
N THR A 346 -16.84 2.44 -18.39
CA THR A 346 -15.83 3.38 -17.88
C THR A 346 -16.52 4.45 -17.05
N GLU A 347 -15.77 5.25 -16.31
CA GLU A 347 -16.31 6.42 -15.58
C GLU A 347 -17.09 7.39 -16.49
N ARG A 348 -16.77 7.43 -17.79
CA ARG A 348 -17.43 8.27 -18.80
C ARG A 348 -18.56 7.57 -19.57
N SER A 349 -18.61 6.25 -19.53
CA SER A 349 -19.69 5.43 -20.09
C SER A 349 -20.04 4.31 -19.10
N PRO A 350 -20.68 4.66 -17.96
CA PRO A 350 -21.07 3.69 -16.94
C PRO A 350 -22.40 3.01 -17.29
N LEU A 351 -22.70 1.89 -16.62
CA LEU A 351 -24.08 1.42 -16.54
C LEU A 351 -24.90 2.43 -15.75
N THR A 352 -25.98 2.94 -16.32
CA THR A 352 -26.87 3.86 -15.63
C THR A 352 -27.90 3.05 -14.85
N LEU A 353 -27.94 3.19 -13.53
CA LEU A 353 -28.88 2.53 -12.63
C LEU A 353 -30.05 3.45 -12.30
N LEU A 354 -31.26 2.97 -12.54
CA LEU A 354 -32.52 3.56 -12.13
C LEU A 354 -33.21 2.65 -11.10
N SER A 355 -33.67 3.23 -10.00
CA SER A 355 -34.51 2.50 -9.04
C SER A 355 -35.97 2.56 -9.49
N THR A 356 -36.64 1.40 -9.50
CA THR A 356 -38.09 1.35 -9.74
C THR A 356 -38.92 1.68 -8.49
N GLU A 357 -38.29 1.83 -7.31
CA GLU A 357 -38.98 2.28 -6.10
C GLU A 357 -39.30 3.79 -6.17
N ALA A 358 -40.51 4.15 -5.76
CA ALA A 358 -40.88 5.53 -5.56
C ALA A 358 -40.38 6.03 -4.19
N GLN A 359 -39.28 6.80 -4.11
CA GLN A 359 -38.93 7.54 -2.89
C GLN A 359 -38.01 8.76 -3.05
N GLU A 360 -38.05 9.60 -2.00
CA GLU A 360 -37.82 11.05 -1.92
C GLU A 360 -36.34 11.48 -1.81
N GLN A 361 -35.97 12.45 -2.65
CA GLN A 361 -34.73 13.26 -2.67
C GLN A 361 -33.39 12.57 -3.02
N PRO A 362 -32.64 13.09 -4.01
CA PRO A 362 -31.32 12.57 -4.38
C PRO A 362 -30.25 12.90 -3.32
N LEU A 363 -29.43 11.90 -2.96
CA LEU A 363 -28.35 11.99 -1.96
C LEU A 363 -27.17 12.89 -2.40
N GLY A 364 -26.90 13.00 -3.71
CA GLY A 364 -25.80 13.78 -4.27
C GLY A 364 -24.41 13.18 -4.03
N LEU A 365 -23.39 13.80 -4.64
CA LEU A 365 -21.98 13.51 -4.33
C LEU A 365 -21.66 13.93 -2.90
N LYS A 366 -21.13 13.01 -2.10
CA LYS A 366 -20.60 13.34 -0.76
C LYS A 366 -19.24 14.02 -0.90
N TYR A 367 -19.22 15.31 -1.18
CA TYR A 367 -18.09 16.19 -0.86
C TYR A 367 -18.45 17.07 0.34
N ARG A 368 -17.45 17.47 1.13
CA ARG A 368 -17.61 18.54 2.11
C ARG A 368 -16.82 19.75 1.62
N ASP A 369 -17.45 20.91 1.72
CA ASP A 369 -16.84 22.24 1.56
C ASP A 369 -15.54 22.37 2.38
#